data_AF-A0A3D1IXB0-F1
#
_entry.id   AF-A0A3D1IXB0-F1
#
_cell.length_a   1.000
_cell.length_b   1.000
_cell.length_c   1.000
_cell.angle_alpha   90.00
_cell.angle_beta   90.00
_cell.angle_gamma   90.00
#
_symmetry.space_group_name_H-M   'P 1'
#
loop_
_entity.id
_entity.type
_entity.pdbx_description
1 polymer ?
#
loop_
_entity_poly.entity_id
_entity_poly.type
_entity_poly.pdbx_seq_one_letter_code
_entity_poly.pdbx_strand_id
1 'polypeptide(L)'
;MDANYKPGTDDASGAAAPVTRKTFDEVMVPTYAPSTLVPVRALGLDLWAQDGKRYLDFTAGIAVTALGHANPAVVEALRSQADQLWHVGNGYTNEPVLRLALAITQATFAERAFFCNSGAEANEAAFKLARKYAHGKFGAHKSRIVSCVNSFHGRTLFTVTVGGQAKYTEGFEPLPQDISHIAF
;
A
#
# COMPACT_ATOMS: atom_id res chain seq x y z
N MET A 1 -12.53 25.07 9.42
CA MET A 1 -13.12 24.11 8.46
C MET A 1 -14.41 23.61 9.09
N ASP A 2 -15.53 23.96 8.47
CA ASP A 2 -16.83 24.07 9.15
C ASP A 2 -17.46 22.75 9.57
N ALA A 3 -18.07 22.76 10.76
CA ALA A 3 -18.79 21.65 11.39
C ALA A 3 -20.13 21.29 10.71
N ASN A 4 -20.39 21.77 9.49
CA ASN A 4 -21.70 21.72 8.83
C ASN A 4 -21.68 21.07 7.44
N TYR A 5 -20.98 19.94 7.29
CA TYR A 5 -21.20 19.09 6.12
C TYR A 5 -22.50 18.29 6.30
N LYS A 6 -23.57 18.74 5.65
CA LYS A 6 -24.75 17.92 5.38
C LYS A 6 -24.48 17.13 4.09
N PRO A 7 -24.68 15.80 4.04
CA PRO A 7 -24.65 15.06 2.79
C PRO A 7 -25.65 15.69 1.81
N GLY A 8 -25.23 15.90 0.56
CA GLY A 8 -26.13 16.32 -0.50
C GLY A 8 -27.30 15.36 -0.61
N THR A 9 -28.52 15.89 -0.57
CA THR A 9 -29.71 15.20 -1.06
C THR A 9 -29.65 15.27 -2.58
N ASP A 10 -28.96 14.31 -3.20
CA ASP A 10 -28.93 14.23 -4.66
C ASP A 10 -30.31 13.83 -5.17
N ASP A 11 -30.77 14.68 -6.08
CA ASP A 11 -32.05 14.65 -6.78
C ASP A 11 -32.14 13.42 -7.70
N ALA A 12 -33.36 12.93 -7.89
CA ALA A 12 -33.63 11.63 -8.50
C ALA A 12 -33.45 11.63 -10.03
N SER A 13 -32.37 11.02 -10.52
CA SER A 13 -32.31 10.48 -11.89
C SER A 13 -31.50 9.18 -11.93
N GLY A 14 -32.20 8.04 -11.86
CA GLY A 14 -31.64 6.69 -11.98
C GLY A 14 -30.89 6.21 -10.73
N ALA A 15 -31.57 6.09 -9.58
CA ALA A 15 -30.95 5.64 -8.34
C ALA A 15 -30.33 4.24 -8.52
N ALA A 16 -29.01 4.17 -8.59
CA ALA A 16 -28.27 2.92 -8.50
C ALA A 16 -28.66 2.20 -7.21
N ALA A 17 -28.71 0.87 -7.25
CA ALA A 17 -29.01 0.06 -6.06
C ALA A 17 -28.07 0.45 -4.90
N PRO A 18 -28.56 0.48 -3.65
CA PRO A 18 -27.74 0.89 -2.52
C PRO A 18 -26.53 -0.04 -2.36
N VAL A 19 -25.33 0.54 -2.30
CA VAL A 19 -24.09 -0.21 -2.07
C VAL A 19 -24.04 -0.65 -0.61
N THR A 20 -23.90 -1.94 -0.36
CA THR A 20 -23.89 -2.53 0.98
C THR A 20 -22.73 -3.51 1.16
N ARG A 21 -22.58 -4.09 2.35
CA ARG A 21 -21.65 -5.22 2.55
C ARG A 21 -21.93 -6.38 1.59
N LYS A 22 -23.19 -6.67 1.25
CA LYS A 22 -23.55 -7.76 0.32
C LYS A 22 -22.96 -7.53 -1.08
N THR A 23 -22.89 -6.27 -1.51
CA THR A 23 -22.31 -5.89 -2.79
C THR A 23 -20.86 -6.38 -2.93
N PHE A 24 -20.08 -6.45 -1.85
CA PHE A 24 -18.72 -7.03 -1.89
C PHE A 24 -18.73 -8.48 -2.38
N ASP A 25 -19.64 -9.32 -1.87
CA ASP A 25 -19.70 -10.74 -2.27
C ASP A 25 -20.19 -10.91 -3.70
N GLU A 26 -20.95 -9.94 -4.21
CA GLU A 26 -21.49 -9.96 -5.58
C GLU A 26 -20.47 -9.52 -6.63
N VAL A 27 -19.53 -8.63 -6.27
CA VAL A 27 -18.65 -7.97 -7.26
C VAL A 27 -17.15 -8.19 -7.05
N MET A 28 -16.71 -8.60 -5.85
CA MET A 28 -15.29 -8.72 -5.53
C MET A 28 -14.81 -10.17 -5.60
N VAL A 29 -13.57 -10.37 -6.06
CA VAL A 29 -12.89 -11.67 -5.97
C VAL A 29 -12.75 -12.04 -4.49
N PRO A 30 -13.11 -13.26 -4.06
CA PRO A 30 -13.21 -13.66 -2.64
C PRO A 30 -11.84 -13.92 -1.99
N THR A 31 -10.97 -12.92 -2.01
CA THR A 31 -9.63 -12.93 -1.41
C THR A 31 -9.58 -12.29 -0.02
N TYR A 32 -10.67 -11.63 0.39
CA TYR A 32 -10.81 -10.98 1.70
C TYR A 32 -12.10 -11.38 2.39
N ALA A 33 -12.12 -11.26 3.72
CA ALA A 33 -13.30 -11.44 4.56
C ALA A 33 -13.62 -10.13 5.30
N PRO A 34 -14.20 -9.13 4.61
CA PRO A 34 -14.45 -7.83 5.23
C PRO A 34 -15.56 -7.90 6.29
N SER A 35 -15.41 -7.06 7.32
CA SER A 35 -16.44 -6.81 8.36
C SER A 35 -17.76 -6.35 7.75
N THR A 36 -18.86 -6.46 8.50
CA THR A 36 -20.16 -5.88 8.13
C THR A 36 -20.16 -4.35 8.20
N LEU A 37 -19.19 -3.75 8.88
CA LEU A 37 -18.99 -2.31 8.97
C LEU A 37 -18.49 -1.77 7.62
N VAL A 38 -19.25 -0.85 7.03
CA VAL A 38 -18.88 -0.11 5.80
C VAL A 38 -18.59 1.35 6.15
N PRO A 39 -17.32 1.77 6.25
CA PRO A 39 -16.93 3.17 6.48
C PRO A 39 -17.33 4.07 5.32
N VAL A 40 -17.82 5.29 5.59
CA VAL A 40 -18.17 6.30 4.55
C VAL A 40 -17.55 7.67 4.78
N ARG A 41 -17.07 7.93 5.98
CA ARG A 41 -16.39 9.19 6.33
C ARG A 41 -15.37 8.90 7.41
N ALA A 42 -14.25 9.60 7.38
CA ALA A 42 -13.30 9.59 8.48
C ALA A 42 -12.56 10.93 8.59
N LEU A 43 -12.14 11.29 9.80
CA LEU A 43 -11.37 12.50 10.12
C LEU A 43 -10.56 12.27 11.40
N GLY A 44 -9.24 12.47 11.32
CA GLY A 44 -8.36 12.15 12.43
C GLY A 44 -8.46 10.67 12.78
N LEU A 45 -8.90 10.35 14.01
CA LEU A 45 -9.13 8.97 14.45
C LEU A 45 -10.59 8.54 14.34
N ASP A 46 -11.51 9.45 14.00
CA ASP A 46 -12.93 9.15 13.92
C ASP A 46 -13.28 8.56 12.55
N LEU A 47 -14.09 7.51 12.58
CA LEU A 47 -14.63 6.81 11.41
C LEU A 47 -16.14 6.67 11.57
N TRP A 48 -16.91 7.04 10.55
CA TRP A 48 -18.36 6.91 10.51
C TRP A 48 -18.76 5.88 9.46
N ALA A 49 -19.60 4.93 9.85
CA ALA A 49 -20.15 3.91 8.96
C ALA A 49 -21.44 4.35 8.28
N GLN A 50 -21.91 3.59 7.29
CA GLN A 50 -23.17 3.83 6.57
C GLN A 50 -24.40 3.93 7.49
N ASP A 51 -24.39 3.24 8.62
CA ASP A 51 -25.47 3.28 9.62
C ASP A 51 -25.38 4.51 10.55
N GLY A 52 -24.45 5.43 10.30
CA GLY A 52 -24.21 6.65 11.07
C GLY A 52 -23.40 6.44 12.36
N LYS A 53 -23.06 5.19 12.74
CA LYS A 53 -22.27 4.94 13.95
C LYS A 53 -20.84 5.44 13.78
N ARG A 54 -20.35 6.10 14.84
CA ARG A 54 -18.97 6.56 14.96
C ARG A 54 -18.12 5.53 15.69
N TYR A 55 -16.92 5.30 15.18
CA TYR A 55 -15.90 4.43 15.72
C TYR A 55 -14.59 5.21 15.87
N LEU A 56 -13.77 4.79 16.83
CA LEU A 56 -12.40 5.25 16.95
C LEU A 56 -11.49 4.23 16.24
N ASP A 57 -10.72 4.68 15.25
CA ASP A 57 -9.86 3.81 14.43
C ASP A 57 -8.49 3.60 15.08
N PHE A 58 -8.31 2.43 15.70
CA PHE A 58 -7.02 1.95 16.20
C PHE A 58 -6.31 0.97 15.25
N THR A 59 -6.86 0.78 14.05
CA THR A 59 -6.26 -0.07 13.02
C THR A 59 -5.36 0.71 12.07
N ALA A 60 -5.67 2.00 11.87
CA ALA A 60 -5.03 2.90 10.91
C ALA A 60 -4.92 2.27 9.50
N GLY A 61 -5.89 1.45 9.11
CA GLY A 61 -5.86 0.71 7.85
C GLY A 61 -4.63 -0.19 7.71
N ILE A 62 -4.24 -0.89 8.78
CA ILE A 62 -2.98 -1.65 8.89
C ILE A 62 -1.78 -0.68 8.84
N ALA A 63 -1.76 0.26 9.78
CA ALA A 63 -0.68 1.24 9.98
C ALA A 63 -0.37 2.14 8.76
N VAL A 64 -1.30 2.32 7.84
CA VAL A 64 -1.16 3.17 6.65
C VAL A 64 -1.47 4.64 6.97
N THR A 65 -2.58 4.91 7.66
CA THR A 65 -3.03 6.29 7.94
C THR A 65 -2.34 6.88 9.17
N ALA A 66 -0.99 6.92 9.14
CA ALA A 66 -0.16 7.36 10.27
C ALA A 66 -0.41 8.80 10.77
N LEU A 67 -0.95 9.67 9.91
CA LEU A 67 -1.33 11.05 10.25
C LEU A 67 -2.85 11.23 10.51
N GLY A 68 -3.57 10.11 10.67
CA GLY A 68 -5.03 10.08 10.73
C GLY A 68 -5.70 10.24 9.36
N HIS A 69 -7.02 10.08 9.34
CA HIS A 69 -7.84 10.25 8.15
C HIS A 69 -8.00 11.72 7.78
N ALA A 70 -7.97 12.01 6.47
CA ALA A 70 -8.21 13.35 5.91
C ALA A 70 -7.39 14.47 6.57
N ASN A 71 -6.11 14.21 6.86
CA ASN A 71 -5.19 15.21 7.42
C ASN A 71 -5.16 16.47 6.52
N PRO A 72 -5.44 17.68 7.03
CA PRO A 72 -5.59 18.88 6.21
C PRO A 72 -4.36 19.21 5.35
N ALA A 73 -3.14 18.99 5.86
CA ALA A 73 -1.91 19.26 5.11
C ALA A 73 -1.74 18.28 3.93
N VAL A 74 -2.08 17.00 4.13
CA VAL A 74 -2.02 15.97 3.07
C VAL A 74 -3.10 16.22 2.01
N VAL A 75 -4.32 16.57 2.44
CA VAL A 75 -5.43 16.89 1.52
C VAL A 75 -5.10 18.11 0.66
N GLU A 76 -4.51 19.14 1.25
CA GLU A 76 -4.11 20.34 0.51
C GLU A 76 -3.00 20.03 -0.49
N ALA A 77 -1.96 19.30 -0.09
CA ALA A 77 -0.88 18.88 -0.98
C ALA A 77 -1.39 18.05 -2.17
N LEU A 78 -2.35 17.14 -1.93
CA LEU A 78 -2.99 16.35 -2.98
C LEU A 78 -3.73 17.24 -3.98
N ARG A 79 -4.60 18.15 -3.50
CA ARG A 79 -5.40 19.03 -4.36
C ARG A 79 -4.52 19.96 -5.18
N SER A 80 -3.60 20.66 -4.52
CA SER A 80 -2.66 21.58 -5.16
C SER A 80 -1.85 20.89 -6.27
N GLN A 81 -1.35 19.68 -6.06
CA GLN A 81 -0.56 18.95 -7.07
C GLN A 81 -1.46 18.39 -8.19
N ALA A 82 -2.67 17.95 -7.88
CA ALA A 82 -3.62 17.45 -8.86
C ALA A 82 -4.05 18.54 -9.86
N ASP A 83 -4.16 19.80 -9.45
CA ASP A 83 -4.47 20.87 -10.39
C ASP A 83 -3.29 21.21 -11.33
N GLN A 84 -2.10 20.64 -11.10
CA GLN A 84 -0.88 20.94 -11.85
C GLN A 84 -0.40 19.78 -12.72
N LEU A 85 -0.13 18.61 -12.11
CA LEU A 85 0.50 17.48 -12.80
C LEU A 85 0.33 16.17 -12.02
N TRP A 86 -0.12 15.11 -12.71
CA TRP A 86 -0.39 13.79 -12.12
C TRP A 86 0.68 12.76 -12.47
N HIS A 87 0.90 12.51 -13.77
CA HIS A 87 1.75 11.44 -14.23
C HIS A 87 2.43 11.79 -15.55
N VAL A 88 3.75 11.57 -15.62
CA VAL A 88 4.57 11.84 -16.81
C VAL A 88 5.46 10.65 -17.19
N GLY A 89 5.20 9.47 -16.61
CA GLY A 89 6.11 8.32 -16.69
C GLY A 89 7.50 8.63 -16.10
N ASN A 90 8.48 7.78 -16.43
CA ASN A 90 9.87 7.93 -15.99
C ASN A 90 10.82 8.41 -17.12
N GLY A 91 10.27 8.79 -18.28
CA GLY A 91 11.05 9.47 -19.33
C GLY A 91 11.38 10.92 -18.97
N TYR A 92 10.61 11.49 -18.04
CA TYR A 92 10.82 12.80 -17.43
C TYR A 92 11.01 12.64 -15.93
N THR A 93 11.56 13.67 -15.30
CA THR A 93 11.52 13.84 -13.84
C THR A 93 10.49 14.90 -13.47
N ASN A 94 10.25 15.08 -12.17
CA ASN A 94 9.39 16.14 -11.65
C ASN A 94 9.86 16.60 -10.27
N GLU A 95 9.59 17.87 -9.94
CA GLU A 95 10.08 18.45 -8.70
C GLU A 95 9.58 17.74 -7.42
N PRO A 96 8.30 17.30 -7.30
CA PRO A 96 7.85 16.57 -6.11
C PRO A 96 8.67 15.31 -5.81
N VAL A 97 8.96 14.49 -6.83
CA VAL A 97 9.79 13.28 -6.67
C VAL A 97 11.20 13.62 -6.25
N LEU A 98 11.81 14.67 -6.84
CA LEU A 98 13.17 15.10 -6.49
C LEU A 98 13.25 15.68 -5.06
N ARG A 99 12.25 16.47 -4.64
CA ARG A 99 12.16 17.00 -3.28
C ARG A 99 12.02 15.87 -2.25
N LEU A 100 11.19 14.87 -2.52
CA LEU A 100 11.04 13.72 -1.64
C LEU A 100 12.32 12.88 -1.56
N ALA A 101 12.98 12.62 -2.70
CA ALA A 101 14.26 11.90 -2.72
C ALA A 101 15.31 12.63 -1.88
N LEU A 102 15.42 13.96 -2.05
CA LEU A 102 16.36 14.77 -1.29
C LEU A 102 16.08 14.66 0.22
N ALA A 103 14.83 14.83 0.64
CA ALA A 103 14.44 14.72 2.04
C ALA A 103 14.81 13.35 2.66
N ILE A 104 14.57 12.25 1.93
CA ILE A 104 14.93 10.90 2.38
C ILE A 104 16.45 10.75 2.52
N THR A 105 17.22 11.21 1.54
CA THR A 105 18.68 11.08 1.56
C THR A 105 19.34 11.94 2.65
N GLN A 106 18.73 13.06 3.02
CA GLN A 106 19.23 13.91 4.10
C GLN A 106 18.89 13.37 5.50
N ALA A 107 17.78 12.63 5.62
CA ALA A 107 17.29 12.13 6.90
C ALA A 107 17.74 10.70 7.25
N THR A 108 18.41 9.99 6.33
CA THR A 108 18.72 8.57 6.47
C THR A 108 20.14 8.25 5.98
N PHE A 109 20.53 6.97 6.02
CA PHE A 109 21.80 6.51 5.43
C PHE A 109 21.80 6.50 3.90
N ALA A 110 20.64 6.67 3.27
CA ALA A 110 20.47 6.45 1.84
C ALA A 110 21.16 7.54 1.02
N GLU A 111 21.91 7.14 0.00
CA GLU A 111 22.46 8.08 -1.00
C GLU A 111 21.50 8.31 -2.18
N ARG A 112 20.58 7.36 -2.44
CA ARG A 112 19.63 7.37 -3.56
C ARG A 112 18.30 6.75 -3.13
N ALA A 113 17.22 7.15 -3.79
CA ALA A 113 15.87 6.62 -3.57
C ALA A 113 15.27 6.08 -4.88
N PHE A 114 14.43 5.06 -4.75
CA PHE A 114 13.57 4.52 -5.82
C PHE A 114 12.12 4.58 -5.33
N PHE A 115 11.21 5.05 -6.17
CA PHE A 115 9.79 5.16 -5.83
C PHE A 115 8.94 4.15 -6.61
N CYS A 116 8.00 3.55 -5.90
CA CYS A 116 7.00 2.62 -6.39
C CYS A 116 5.72 2.79 -5.59
N ASN A 117 4.71 1.96 -5.87
CA ASN A 117 3.34 2.21 -5.43
C ASN A 117 2.93 1.35 -4.24
N SER A 118 3.69 0.29 -3.94
CA SER A 118 3.39 -0.61 -2.82
C SER A 118 4.66 -1.11 -2.14
N GLY A 119 4.50 -1.60 -0.90
CA GLY A 119 5.58 -2.27 -0.18
C GLY A 119 6.07 -3.54 -0.87
N ALA A 120 5.19 -4.25 -1.60
CA ALA A 120 5.59 -5.42 -2.38
C ALA A 120 6.51 -5.04 -3.56
N GLU A 121 6.21 -3.95 -4.28
CA GLU A 121 7.09 -3.44 -5.33
C GLU A 121 8.44 -2.93 -4.77
N ALA A 122 8.42 -2.31 -3.60
CA ALA A 122 9.64 -1.87 -2.92
C ALA A 122 10.53 -3.07 -2.57
N ASN A 123 9.94 -4.14 -2.04
CA ASN A 123 10.65 -5.38 -1.72
C ASN A 123 11.13 -6.12 -2.98
N GLU A 124 10.32 -6.19 -4.04
CA GLU A 124 10.77 -6.69 -5.36
C GLU A 124 12.02 -5.95 -5.83
N ALA A 125 12.00 -4.62 -5.81
CA ALA A 125 13.12 -3.79 -6.22
C ALA A 125 14.36 -4.05 -5.34
N ALA A 126 14.18 -4.15 -4.02
CA ALA A 126 15.26 -4.44 -3.08
C ALA A 126 15.88 -5.83 -3.32
N PHE A 127 15.06 -6.88 -3.45
CA PHE A 127 15.53 -8.24 -3.68
C PHE A 127 16.25 -8.38 -5.04
N LYS A 128 15.71 -7.74 -6.09
CA LYS A 128 16.34 -7.71 -7.41
C LYS A 128 17.66 -6.93 -7.39
N LEU A 129 17.71 -5.80 -6.69
CA LEU A 129 18.94 -5.02 -6.55
C LEU A 129 20.01 -5.81 -5.81
N ALA A 130 19.67 -6.46 -4.70
CA ALA A 130 20.59 -7.31 -3.93
C ALA A 130 21.16 -8.45 -4.79
N ARG A 131 20.30 -9.19 -5.53
CA ARG A 131 20.74 -10.25 -6.44
C ARG A 131 21.60 -9.71 -7.59
N LYS A 132 21.20 -8.61 -8.24
CA LYS A 132 21.96 -8.02 -9.36
C LYS A 132 23.34 -7.54 -8.91
N TYR A 133 23.42 -6.90 -7.75
CA TYR A 133 24.68 -6.49 -7.15
C TYR A 133 25.56 -7.71 -6.84
N ALA A 134 25.00 -8.73 -6.20
CA ALA A 134 25.73 -9.93 -5.83
C ALA A 134 26.26 -10.68 -7.07
N HIS A 135 25.44 -10.81 -8.11
CA HIS A 135 25.84 -11.43 -9.38
C HIS A 135 26.98 -10.66 -10.05
N GLY A 136 26.88 -9.33 -10.14
CA GLY A 136 27.91 -8.52 -10.79
C GLY A 136 29.23 -8.49 -10.02
N LYS A 137 29.18 -8.53 -8.68
CA LYS A 137 30.37 -8.40 -7.83
C LYS A 137 31.03 -9.74 -7.49
N PHE A 138 30.24 -10.79 -7.30
CA PHE A 138 30.72 -12.07 -6.78
C PHE A 138 30.41 -13.25 -7.71
N GLY A 139 29.64 -13.05 -8.78
CA GLY A 139 29.27 -14.08 -9.75
C GLY A 139 27.87 -14.66 -9.52
N ALA A 140 27.34 -15.33 -10.55
CA ALA A 140 25.95 -15.81 -10.60
C ALA A 140 25.60 -16.85 -9.53
N HIS A 141 26.58 -17.49 -8.90
CA HIS A 141 26.36 -18.44 -7.81
C HIS A 141 25.93 -17.76 -6.49
N LYS A 142 26.08 -16.43 -6.36
CA LYS A 142 25.70 -15.69 -5.16
C LYS A 142 24.28 -15.12 -5.25
N SER A 143 23.28 -16.01 -5.21
CA SER A 143 21.85 -15.70 -5.41
C SER A 143 20.98 -15.84 -4.14
N ARG A 144 21.48 -16.54 -3.11
CA ARG A 144 20.73 -16.92 -1.90
C ARG A 144 20.18 -15.72 -1.14
N ILE A 145 18.90 -15.77 -0.79
CA ILE A 145 18.23 -14.86 0.14
C ILE A 145 17.88 -15.63 1.42
N VAL A 146 18.18 -15.04 2.58
CA VAL A 146 17.79 -15.57 3.88
C VAL A 146 16.71 -14.67 4.47
N SER A 147 15.58 -15.26 4.87
CA SER A 147 14.44 -14.58 5.51
C SER A 147 14.06 -15.32 6.80
N CYS A 148 13.05 -14.84 7.52
CA CYS A 148 12.58 -15.47 8.76
C CYS A 148 11.24 -16.16 8.56
N VAL A 149 11.02 -17.26 9.29
CA VAL A 149 9.69 -17.87 9.44
C VAL A 149 8.70 -16.82 9.99
N ASN A 150 7.45 -16.86 9.54
CA ASN A 150 6.38 -15.90 9.82
C ASN A 150 6.53 -14.49 9.22
N SER A 151 7.63 -14.17 8.53
CA SER A 151 7.79 -12.87 7.88
C SER A 151 6.73 -12.61 6.78
N PHE A 152 6.44 -11.33 6.52
CA PHE A 152 5.54 -10.88 5.46
C PHE A 152 6.21 -9.78 4.64
N HIS A 153 6.43 -10.04 3.34
CA HIS A 153 7.13 -9.10 2.45
C HIS A 153 6.28 -8.65 1.24
N GLY A 154 5.05 -9.14 1.13
CA GLY A 154 4.16 -8.82 0.02
C GLY A 154 3.44 -10.05 -0.52
N ARG A 155 2.77 -9.86 -1.66
CA ARG A 155 1.93 -10.87 -2.33
C ARG A 155 2.31 -11.12 -3.79
N THR A 156 3.36 -10.47 -4.31
CA THR A 156 3.93 -10.88 -5.61
C THR A 156 4.63 -12.23 -5.44
N LEU A 157 4.78 -13.00 -6.53
CA LEU A 157 5.34 -14.35 -6.41
C LEU A 157 6.73 -14.38 -5.74
N PHE A 158 7.62 -13.42 -6.03
CA PHE A 158 8.91 -13.38 -5.36
C PHE A 158 8.80 -12.92 -3.89
N THR A 159 8.02 -11.88 -3.62
CA THR A 159 7.88 -11.36 -2.24
C THR A 159 7.19 -12.33 -1.30
N VAL A 160 6.18 -13.07 -1.79
CA VAL A 160 5.47 -14.07 -0.99
C VAL A 160 6.33 -15.30 -0.73
N THR A 161 7.21 -15.69 -1.68
CA THR A 161 8.20 -16.76 -1.45
C THR A 161 9.30 -16.34 -0.48
N VAL A 162 9.75 -15.08 -0.52
CA VAL A 162 10.67 -14.54 0.50
C VAL A 162 9.98 -14.42 1.86
N GLY A 163 8.66 -14.20 1.88
CA GLY A 163 7.83 -14.31 3.08
C GLY A 163 7.90 -15.69 3.72
N GLY A 164 7.69 -15.77 5.03
CA GLY A 164 7.90 -16.97 5.83
C GLY A 164 6.63 -17.74 6.19
N GLN A 165 5.57 -17.65 5.39
CA GLN A 165 4.26 -18.23 5.69
C GLN A 165 3.77 -19.13 4.55
N ALA A 166 3.91 -20.45 4.70
CA ALA A 166 3.60 -21.44 3.65
C ALA A 166 2.17 -21.35 3.10
N LYS A 167 1.19 -21.02 3.95
CA LYS A 167 -0.22 -20.81 3.56
C LYS A 167 -0.44 -19.74 2.47
N TYR A 168 0.54 -18.87 2.22
CA TYR A 168 0.46 -17.83 1.20
C TYR A 168 1.17 -18.20 -0.12
N THR A 169 1.94 -19.29 -0.14
CA THR A 169 2.64 -19.78 -1.33
C THR A 169 2.01 -21.06 -1.90
N GLU A 170 1.26 -21.81 -1.10
CA GLU A 170 0.60 -23.06 -1.49
C GLU A 170 -0.27 -22.88 -2.73
N GLY A 171 -0.01 -23.69 -3.77
CA GLY A 171 -0.76 -23.70 -5.03
C GLY A 171 -0.24 -22.72 -6.09
N PHE A 172 0.84 -21.99 -5.82
CA PHE A 172 1.47 -21.06 -6.78
C PHE A 172 2.82 -21.56 -7.32
N GLU A 173 3.18 -22.81 -7.04
CA GLU A 173 4.41 -23.44 -7.51
C GLU A 173 4.48 -23.52 -9.05
N PRO A 174 5.70 -23.47 -9.65
CA PRO A 174 7.01 -23.42 -9.00
C PRO A 174 7.38 -22.02 -8.48
N LEU A 175 7.91 -21.97 -7.26
CA LEU A 175 8.32 -20.72 -6.62
C LEU A 175 9.74 -20.28 -7.04
N PRO A 176 10.09 -18.98 -6.95
CA PRO A 176 11.46 -18.52 -7.07
C PRO A 176 12.42 -19.26 -6.13
N GLN A 177 13.52 -19.77 -6.69
CA GLN A 177 14.47 -20.62 -5.98
C GLN A 177 15.48 -19.80 -5.15
N ASP A 178 16.36 -20.50 -4.41
CA ASP A 178 17.42 -19.95 -3.56
C ASP A 178 16.95 -19.01 -2.46
N ILE A 179 15.88 -19.40 -1.77
CA ILE A 179 15.34 -18.71 -0.59
C ILE A 179 15.35 -19.71 0.57
N SER A 180 15.87 -19.28 1.72
CA SER A 180 15.86 -20.08 2.94
C SER A 180 15.31 -19.29 4.12
N HIS A 181 14.53 -19.94 4.97
CA HIS A 181 13.96 -19.32 6.16
C HIS A 181 14.63 -19.84 7.43
N ILE A 182 14.94 -18.93 8.35
CA ILE A 182 15.44 -19.24 9.70
C ILE A 182 14.39 -18.88 10.75
N ALA A 183 14.52 -19.46 11.95
CA ALA A 183 13.69 -19.05 13.09
C ALA A 183 14.01 -17.60 13.50
N PHE A 184 13.01 -16.92 14.06
CA PHE A 184 13.14 -15.63 14.73
C PHE A 184 13.07 -15.84 16.24
#